data_AF-A0A521PXI3-F1
#
_entry.id   AF-A0A521PXI3-F1
#
_cell.length_a   1.000
_cell.length_b   1.000
_cell.length_c   1.000
_cell.angle_alpha   90.00
_cell.angle_beta   90.00
_cell.angle_gamma   90.00
#
_symmetry.space_group_name_H-M   'P 1'
#
loop_
_entity.id
_entity.type
_entity.pdbx_description
1 polymer ?
#
loop_
_entity_poly.entity_id
_entity_poly.type
_entity_poly.pdbx_seq_one_letter_code
_entity_poly.pdbx_strand_id
1 'polypeptide(L)'
;IRWIGDFARQRGWTNFRILSSAKNTYNRDYHGENTDGDQIPSLNVFVRRDDKLYHFYNTELFFVRPEKGQHPRHVDLLWPLWNLFDLTPEGRDTDWYPKLTYSGSGD
;
A
#
# COMPACT_ATOMS: atom_id res chain seq x y z
N ILE A 1 7.06 7.99 -16.07
CA ILE A 1 5.57 8.07 -16.00
C ILE A 1 4.90 6.97 -16.80
N ARG A 2 5.30 6.67 -18.05
CA ARG A 2 4.67 5.63 -18.90
C ARG A 2 4.56 4.25 -18.23
N TRP A 3 5.60 3.84 -17.51
CA TRP A 3 5.70 2.52 -16.86
C TRP A 3 4.56 2.19 -15.89
N ILE A 4 4.20 3.09 -14.97
CA ILE A 4 3.18 2.78 -13.94
C ILE A 4 1.77 2.61 -14.55
N GLY A 5 1.49 3.34 -15.64
CA GLY A 5 0.26 3.20 -16.40
C GLY A 5 0.21 1.90 -17.20
N ASP A 6 1.32 1.50 -17.83
CA ASP A 6 1.43 0.20 -18.51
C ASP A 6 1.28 -0.96 -17.50
N PHE A 7 1.90 -0.85 -16.34
CA PHE A 7 1.84 -1.84 -15.25
C PHE A 7 0.41 -2.07 -14.75
N ALA A 8 -0.35 -0.99 -14.53
CA ALA A 8 -1.75 -1.05 -14.12
C ALA A 8 -2.64 -1.67 -15.21
N ARG A 9 -2.42 -1.31 -16.48
CA ARG A 9 -3.15 -1.89 -17.62
C ARG A 9 -2.94 -3.39 -17.76
N GLN A 10 -1.70 -3.87 -17.63
CA GLN A 10 -1.38 -5.31 -17.69
C GLN A 10 -2.10 -6.12 -16.59
N ARG A 11 -2.46 -5.48 -15.48
CA ARG A 11 -3.19 -6.08 -14.35
C ARG A 11 -4.70 -5.83 -14.37
N GLY A 12 -5.22 -5.19 -15.41
CA GLY A 12 -6.64 -4.86 -15.53
C GLY A 12 -7.13 -3.86 -14.48
N TRP A 13 -6.24 -3.06 -13.88
CA TRP A 13 -6.62 -2.06 -12.87
C TRP A 13 -7.25 -0.84 -13.55
N THR A 14 -8.54 -0.95 -13.87
CA THR A 14 -9.31 0.08 -14.59
C THR A 14 -10.07 1.05 -13.68
N ASN A 15 -10.32 0.64 -12.44
CA ASN A 15 -11.14 1.41 -11.49
C ASN A 15 -10.33 2.41 -10.64
N PHE A 16 -9.00 2.48 -10.83
CA PHE A 16 -8.11 3.35 -10.06
C PHE A 16 -7.37 4.33 -10.97
N ARG A 17 -7.34 5.61 -10.57
CA ARG A 17 -6.49 6.60 -11.24
C ARG A 17 -5.08 6.51 -10.68
N ILE A 18 -4.17 5.96 -11.48
CA ILE A 18 -2.75 5.85 -11.12
C ILE A 18 -2.02 7.14 -11.52
N LEU A 19 -1.34 7.74 -10.56
CA LEU A 19 -0.60 9.00 -10.72
C LEU A 19 0.86 8.81 -10.29
N SER A 20 1.75 9.68 -10.78
CA SER A 20 3.18 9.66 -10.43
C SER A 20 3.55 10.96 -9.72
N SER A 21 4.20 10.83 -8.56
CA SER A 21 4.77 11.91 -7.77
C SER A 21 6.25 12.18 -8.07
N ALA A 22 6.84 11.54 -9.10
CA ALA A 22 8.30 11.55 -9.35
C ALA A 22 8.95 12.93 -9.60
N LYS A 23 8.17 14.01 -9.71
CA LYS A 23 8.65 15.38 -9.93
C LYS A 23 8.03 16.38 -8.95
N ASN A 24 7.56 15.90 -7.81
CA ASN A 24 7.07 16.74 -6.73
C ASN A 24 7.48 16.14 -5.38
N THR A 25 7.09 16.81 -4.32
CA THR A 25 7.49 16.50 -2.95
C THR A 25 6.45 15.67 -2.21
N TYR A 26 5.38 15.23 -2.89
CA TYR A 26 4.21 14.62 -2.26
C TYR A 26 4.57 13.45 -1.35
N ASN A 27 5.37 12.49 -1.81
CA ASN A 27 5.70 11.33 -0.98
C ASN A 27 6.47 11.75 0.27
N ARG A 28 7.44 12.66 0.16
CA ARG A 28 8.19 13.18 1.30
C ARG A 28 7.33 13.99 2.27
N ASP A 29 6.48 14.87 1.74
CA ASP A 29 5.62 15.76 2.55
C ASP A 29 4.57 14.97 3.36
N TYR A 30 4.25 13.75 2.94
CA TYR A 30 3.30 12.84 3.61
C TYR A 30 3.96 11.54 4.13
N HIS A 31 5.27 11.57 4.41
CA HIS A 31 6.05 10.48 5.01
C HIS A 31 6.05 9.14 4.23
N GLY A 32 5.69 9.15 2.95
CA GLY A 32 5.80 8.02 2.02
C GLY A 32 7.16 7.90 1.32
N GLU A 33 8.16 8.69 1.72
CA GLU A 33 9.54 8.63 1.22
C GLU A 33 10.51 9.01 2.35
N ASN A 34 11.55 8.20 2.59
CA ASN A 34 12.57 8.51 3.60
C ASN A 34 13.71 9.39 3.05
N THR A 35 14.68 9.76 3.88
CA THR A 35 15.82 10.60 3.48
C THR A 35 16.73 9.96 2.44
N ASP A 36 16.72 8.64 2.34
CA ASP A 36 17.52 7.86 1.38
C ASP A 36 16.77 7.67 0.05
N GLY A 37 15.52 8.13 -0.04
CA GLY A 37 14.67 8.02 -1.23
C GLY A 37 13.88 6.72 -1.31
N ASP A 38 13.94 5.87 -0.28
CA ASP A 38 13.13 4.65 -0.23
C ASP A 38 11.66 5.00 -0.11
N GLN A 39 10.85 4.27 -0.88
CA GLN A 39 9.42 4.47 -0.93
C GLN A 39 8.74 3.69 0.19
N ILE A 40 8.03 4.41 1.04
CA ILE A 40 7.29 3.88 2.18
C ILE A 40 5.81 3.81 1.80
N PRO A 41 5.16 2.63 1.92
CA PRO A 41 3.72 2.55 1.68
C PRO A 41 2.98 3.45 2.68
N SER A 42 2.05 4.26 2.18
CA SER A 42 1.25 5.15 3.00
C SER A 42 -0.13 5.35 2.38
N LEU A 43 -1.18 5.17 3.18
CA LEU A 43 -2.53 5.58 2.86
C LEU A 43 -2.78 6.98 3.44
N ASN A 44 -3.11 7.91 2.54
CA ASN A 44 -3.51 9.27 2.87
C ASN A 44 -4.97 9.49 2.46
N VAL A 45 -5.76 10.13 3.30
CA VAL A 45 -7.14 10.54 2.99
C VAL A 45 -7.22 12.05 3.02
N PHE A 46 -7.71 12.61 1.91
CA PHE A 46 -7.97 14.03 1.79
C PHE A 46 -9.48 14.27 1.67
N VAL A 47 -9.96 15.32 2.33
CA VAL A 47 -11.35 15.76 2.22
C VAL A 47 -11.39 17.16 1.64
N ARG A 48 -12.32 17.40 0.71
CA ARG A 48 -12.58 18.74 0.18
C ARG A 48 -13.78 19.35 0.91
N ARG A 49 -13.62 20.56 1.47
CA ARG A 49 -14.68 21.34 2.12
C ARG A 49 -14.52 22.80 1.72
N ASP A 50 -15.59 23.42 1.24
CA ASP A 50 -15.62 24.83 0.82
C ASP A 50 -14.44 25.20 -0.12
N ASP A 51 -14.26 24.41 -1.18
CA ASP A 51 -13.18 24.52 -2.18
C ASP A 51 -11.74 24.41 -1.65
N LYS A 52 -11.56 24.06 -0.37
CA LYS A 52 -10.26 23.78 0.26
C LYS A 52 -10.05 22.29 0.43
N LEU A 53 -8.79 21.85 0.26
CA LEU A 53 -8.37 20.47 0.51
C LEU A 53 -7.76 20.37 1.90
N TYR A 54 -8.17 19.37 2.67
CA TYR A 54 -7.66 19.08 4.00
C TYR A 54 -7.11 17.66 4.03
N HIS A 55 -5.92 17.50 4.60
CA HIS A 55 -5.39 16.19 4.95
C HIS A 55 -6.11 15.71 6.21
N PHE A 56 -6.93 14.66 6.06
CA PHE A 56 -7.80 14.17 7.14
C PHE A 56 -7.15 13.04 7.93
N TYR A 57 -6.41 12.16 7.26
CA TYR A 57 -5.87 10.96 7.87
C TYR A 57 -4.65 10.44 7.11
N ASN A 58 -3.66 9.96 7.86
CA ASN A 58 -2.52 9.18 7.39
C ASN A 58 -2.42 7.89 8.20
N THR A 59 -1.84 6.85 7.60
CA THR A 59 -1.57 5.58 8.28
C THR A 59 -0.21 5.61 8.97
N GLU A 60 -0.22 5.55 10.30
CA GLU A 60 1.00 5.70 11.12
C GLU A 60 1.59 4.36 11.60
N LEU A 61 0.82 3.26 11.54
CA LEU A 61 1.25 1.94 12.00
C LEU A 61 2.49 1.37 11.29
N PHE A 62 2.84 1.90 10.11
CA PHE A 62 4.09 1.53 9.43
C PHE A 62 5.34 1.93 10.24
N PHE A 63 5.26 3.03 10.99
CA PHE A 63 6.38 3.61 11.71
C PHE A 63 6.56 3.05 13.13
N VAL A 64 5.65 2.15 13.55
CA VAL A 64 5.70 1.51 14.85
C VAL A 64 6.26 0.10 14.69
N ARG A 65 7.11 -0.32 15.64
CA ARG A 65 7.64 -1.68 15.67
C ARG A 65 6.49 -2.68 15.79
N PRO A 66 6.43 -3.74 14.95
CA PRO A 66 5.43 -4.77 15.11
C PRO A 66 5.66 -5.55 16.41
N GLU A 67 4.59 -6.12 16.95
CA GLU A 67 4.65 -7.02 18.09
C GLU A 67 5.55 -8.23 17.82
N LYS A 68 6.14 -8.77 18.89
CA LYS A 68 7.07 -9.90 18.76
C LYS A 68 6.37 -11.09 18.09
N GLY A 69 6.94 -11.55 16.96
CA GLY A 69 6.41 -12.67 16.20
C GLY A 69 5.25 -12.32 15.26
N GLN A 70 4.95 -11.03 15.06
CA GLN A 70 3.93 -10.58 14.12
C GLN A 70 4.53 -9.79 12.95
N HIS A 71 3.87 -9.91 11.80
CA HIS A 71 4.11 -9.01 10.67
C HIS A 71 3.53 -7.61 10.92
N PRO A 72 4.08 -6.55 10.28
CA PRO A 72 3.48 -5.22 10.28
C PRO A 72 2.02 -5.26 9.80
N ARG A 73 1.14 -4.52 10.49
CA ARG A 73 -0.33 -4.52 10.28
C ARG A 73 -0.87 -3.23 9.64
N HIS A 74 0.02 -2.48 9.01
CA HIS A 74 -0.16 -1.09 8.56
C HIS A 74 -1.50 -0.79 7.87
N VAL A 75 -1.71 -1.25 6.62
CA VAL A 75 -2.92 -1.01 5.82
C VAL A 75 -3.83 -2.24 5.78
N ASP A 76 -3.76 -3.10 6.80
CA ASP A 76 -4.49 -4.37 6.85
C ASP A 76 -6.00 -4.20 6.66
N LEU A 77 -6.57 -3.09 7.15
CA LEU A 77 -7.98 -2.73 6.95
C LEU A 77 -8.40 -2.80 5.48
N LEU A 78 -7.51 -2.46 4.54
CA LEU A 78 -7.78 -2.41 3.11
C LEU A 78 -7.30 -3.66 2.36
N TRP A 79 -6.73 -4.64 3.06
CA TRP A 79 -6.18 -5.87 2.49
C TRP A 79 -7.15 -7.04 2.71
N PRO A 80 -8.11 -7.26 1.78
CA PRO A 80 -9.16 -8.26 1.98
C PRO A 80 -8.61 -9.70 2.09
N LEU A 81 -7.50 -10.00 1.42
CA LEU A 81 -6.88 -11.33 1.47
C LEU A 81 -6.43 -11.69 2.89
N TRP A 82 -5.81 -10.73 3.58
CA TRP A 82 -5.36 -10.92 4.94
C TRP A 82 -6.48 -11.01 5.95
N ASN A 83 -7.51 -10.18 5.77
CA ASN A 83 -8.72 -10.29 6.56
C ASN A 83 -9.36 -11.67 6.41
N LEU A 84 -9.31 -12.28 5.21
CA LEU A 84 -9.81 -13.64 5.00
C LEU A 84 -8.95 -14.69 5.71
N PHE A 85 -7.63 -14.62 5.61
CA PHE A 85 -6.73 -15.59 6.28
C PHE A 85 -6.79 -15.48 7.81
N ASP A 86 -7.04 -14.30 8.37
CA ASP A 86 -7.28 -14.16 9.81
C ASP A 86 -8.52 -14.92 10.30
N LEU A 87 -9.43 -15.30 9.39
CA LEU A 87 -10.65 -16.05 9.71
C LEU A 87 -10.48 -17.57 9.58
N THR A 88 -9.32 -18.06 9.12
CA THR A 88 -9.04 -19.50 9.05
C THR A 88 -8.33 -19.98 10.33
N PRO A 89 -8.50 -21.25 10.75
CA PRO A 89 -7.79 -21.79 11.92
C PRO A 89 -6.26 -21.69 11.83
N GLU A 90 -5.72 -21.76 10.62
CA GLU A 90 -4.28 -21.68 10.34
C GLU A 90 -3.75 -20.24 10.44
N GLY A 91 -4.63 -19.24 10.32
CA GLY A 91 -4.24 -17.83 10.30
C GLY A 91 -3.41 -17.45 9.07
N ARG A 92 -2.61 -16.38 9.21
CA ARG A 92 -1.66 -15.95 8.17
C ARG A 92 -0.37 -16.77 8.28
N ASP A 93 0.12 -17.25 7.14
CA ASP A 93 1.46 -17.84 7.02
C ASP A 93 2.54 -16.80 7.39
N THR A 94 3.54 -17.23 8.18
CA THR A 94 4.63 -16.37 8.67
C THR A 94 5.72 -16.09 7.64
N ASP A 95 5.79 -16.91 6.59
CA ASP A 95 6.86 -16.85 5.60
C ASP A 95 6.35 -16.44 4.20
N TRP A 96 5.05 -16.18 4.06
CA TRP A 96 4.43 -15.81 2.80
C TRP A 96 4.03 -14.34 2.73
N TYR A 97 4.43 -13.67 1.65
CA TYR A 97 4.00 -12.33 1.29
C TYR A 97 3.56 -12.26 -0.18
N PRO A 98 2.60 -11.37 -0.52
CA PRO A 98 2.20 -11.15 -1.89
C PRO A 98 3.37 -10.75 -2.78
N LYS A 99 3.49 -11.40 -3.94
CA LYS A 99 4.53 -11.14 -4.93
C LYS A 99 3.92 -10.44 -6.14
N LEU A 100 4.73 -9.65 -6.84
CA LEU A 100 4.31 -8.98 -8.08
C LEU A 100 4.08 -9.97 -9.23
N THR A 101 4.75 -11.13 -9.15
CA THR A 101 4.65 -12.23 -10.11
C THR A 101 4.67 -13.53 -9.34
N TYR A 102 3.78 -14.45 -9.70
CA TYR A 102 3.80 -15.83 -9.24
C TYR A 102 4.15 -16.68 -10.47
N SER A 103 5.07 -17.62 -10.34
CA SER A 103 5.20 -18.67 -11.34
C SER A 103 3.89 -19.44 -11.35
N GLY A 104 3.22 -19.50 -12.50
CA GLY A 104 2.11 -20.44 -12.66
C GLY A 104 2.67 -21.83 -12.38
N SER A 105 2.05 -22.57 -11.46
CA SER A 105 2.21 -24.01 -11.42
C SER A 105 1.67 -24.53 -12.76
N GLY A 106 2.56 -24.74 -13.72
CA GLY A 106 2.32 -25.72 -14.76
C GLY A 106 2.41 -27.08 -14.09
N ASP A 107 1.25 -27.59 -13.69
CA ASP A 107 0.84 -28.99 -13.61
C ASP A 107 -0.67 -29.04 -13.34
#